data_AF-A0A7S1CRA6-F1
#
_entry.id   AF-A0A7S1CRA6-F1
#
_cell.length_a   1.000
_cell.length_b   1.000
_cell.length_c   1.000
_cell.angle_alpha   90.00
_cell.angle_beta   90.00
_cell.angle_gamma   90.00
#
_symmetry.space_group_name_H-M   'P 1'
#
loop_
_entity.id
_entity.type
_entity.pdbx_description
1 polymer ?
#
loop_
_entity_poly.entity_id
_entity_poly.type
_entity_poly.pdbx_seq_one_letter_code
_entity_poly.pdbx_strand_id
1 'polypeptide(L)'
;MKATARSAACRLLEEAAIAGHPQARYNLAGYEWRNERFDRAVKHWIIAANLGYDDSIQRLKESYKDGLVSKEDFAGALRAHQAAIDATKSPQREAAEKYLAKNAHRIIYN
;
A
#
# COMPACT_ATOMS: atom_id res chain seq x y z
N MET A 1 8.48 7.17 28.94
CA MET A 1 7.07 6.82 28.60
C MET A 1 6.60 7.73 27.45
N LYS A 2 6.72 7.31 26.17
CA LYS A 2 6.10 8.04 25.05
C LYS A 2 4.63 7.60 24.96
N ALA A 3 3.74 8.25 25.71
CA ALA A 3 2.31 8.13 25.51
C ALA A 3 1.95 8.83 24.19
N THR A 4 2.03 8.10 23.07
CA THR A 4 1.56 8.60 21.77
C THR A 4 0.04 8.67 21.84
N ALA A 5 -0.51 9.85 22.12
CA ALA A 5 -1.92 10.13 21.90
C ALA A 5 -2.24 9.79 20.42
N ARG A 6 -3.13 8.82 20.19
CA ARG A 6 -3.60 8.49 18.83
C ARG A 6 -4.39 9.69 18.33
N SER A 7 -3.85 10.39 17.34
CA SER A 7 -4.49 11.55 16.73
C SER A 7 -5.78 11.14 16.02
N ALA A 8 -6.74 12.08 15.86
CA ALA A 8 -7.97 11.83 15.10
C ALA A 8 -7.68 11.36 13.67
N ALA A 9 -6.57 11.83 13.08
CA ALA A 9 -6.10 11.39 11.76
C ALA A 9 -5.76 9.89 11.71
N CYS A 10 -5.20 9.31 12.78
CA CYS A 10 -4.94 7.87 12.83
C CYS A 10 -6.24 7.05 12.78
N ARG A 11 -7.31 7.51 13.45
CA ARG A 11 -8.60 6.79 13.44
C ARG A 11 -9.26 6.79 12.07
N LEU A 12 -9.25 7.95 11.38
CA LEU A 12 -9.78 8.04 10.02
C LEU A 12 -9.00 7.15 9.03
N LEU A 13 -7.67 7.07 9.20
CA LEU A 13 -6.84 6.15 8.40
C LEU A 13 -7.10 4.67 8.76
N GLU A 14 -7.37 4.34 10.01
CA GLU A 14 -7.77 2.99 10.45
C GLU A 14 -9.12 2.58 9.83
N GLU A 15 -10.13 3.45 9.89
CA GLU A 15 -11.44 3.22 9.27
C GLU A 15 -11.33 3.02 7.75
N ALA A 16 -10.59 3.88 7.06
CA ALA A 16 -10.35 3.75 5.62
C ALA A 16 -9.52 2.50 5.28
N ALA A 17 -8.57 2.11 6.13
CA ALA A 17 -7.83 0.87 5.97
C ALA A 17 -8.70 -0.37 6.16
N ILE A 18 -9.65 -0.35 7.11
CA ILE A 18 -10.65 -1.41 7.33
C ILE A 18 -11.61 -1.49 6.13
N ALA A 19 -12.00 -0.34 5.56
CA ALA A 19 -12.79 -0.25 4.34
C ALA A 19 -12.04 -0.70 3.07
N GLY A 20 -10.77 -1.12 3.20
CA GLY A 20 -9.98 -1.69 2.11
C GLY A 20 -9.22 -0.67 1.27
N HIS A 21 -9.12 0.60 1.69
CA HIS A 21 -8.38 1.62 0.95
C HIS A 21 -6.85 1.42 1.12
N PRO A 22 -6.10 1.07 0.05
CA PRO A 22 -4.68 0.71 0.19
C PRO A 22 -3.80 1.91 0.60
N GLN A 23 -4.08 3.10 0.05
CA GLN A 23 -3.36 4.34 0.37
C GLN A 23 -3.48 4.75 1.85
N ALA A 24 -4.67 4.59 2.46
CA ALA A 24 -4.86 4.90 3.88
C ALA A 24 -4.00 3.98 4.76
N ARG A 25 -3.91 2.70 4.38
CA ARG A 25 -3.11 1.69 5.06
C ARG A 25 -1.61 1.94 4.90
N TYR A 26 -1.16 2.41 3.74
CA TYR A 26 0.22 2.87 3.51
C TYR A 26 0.57 4.08 4.39
N ASN A 27 -0.30 5.07 4.49
CA ASN A 27 -0.08 6.24 5.33
C ASN A 27 -0.02 5.89 6.82
N LEU A 28 -0.87 4.95 7.26
CA LEU A 28 -0.83 4.42 8.62
C LEU A 28 0.50 3.69 8.91
N ALA A 29 1.00 2.91 7.95
CA ALA A 29 2.32 2.29 8.07
C ALA A 29 3.44 3.32 8.24
N GLY A 30 3.42 4.41 7.45
CA GLY A 30 4.38 5.51 7.59
C GLY A 30 4.30 6.21 8.95
N TYR A 31 3.10 6.34 9.52
CA TYR A 31 2.93 6.88 10.88
C TYR A 31 3.51 5.94 11.94
N GLU A 32 3.27 4.64 11.86
CA GLU A 32 3.84 3.66 12.80
C GLU A 32 5.36 3.57 12.66
N TRP A 33 5.90 3.69 11.45
CA TRP A 33 7.33 3.75 11.18
C TRP A 33 8.01 4.94 11.88
N ARG A 34 7.40 6.12 11.79
CA ARG A 34 7.88 7.34 12.49
C ARG A 34 7.80 7.23 14.01
N ASN A 35 6.96 6.34 14.53
CA ASN A 35 6.85 6.05 15.95
C ASN A 35 7.76 4.88 16.40
N GLU A 36 8.72 4.48 15.57
CA GLU A 36 9.68 3.40 15.86
C GLU A 36 8.99 2.04 16.07
N ARG A 37 7.77 1.87 15.52
CA ARG A 37 7.00 0.62 15.58
C ARG A 37 7.10 -0.13 14.26
N PHE A 38 8.33 -0.52 13.92
CA PHE A 38 8.69 -1.09 12.63
C PHE A 38 7.91 -2.39 12.31
N ASP A 39 7.75 -3.30 13.28
CA ASP A 39 6.97 -4.54 13.10
C ASP A 39 5.52 -4.29 12.68
N ARG A 40 4.91 -3.23 13.21
CA ARG A 40 3.54 -2.84 12.85
C ARG A 40 3.49 -2.18 11.49
N ALA A 41 4.44 -1.29 11.20
CA ALA A 41 4.55 -0.62 9.91
C ALA A 41 4.69 -1.64 8.76
N VAL A 42 5.58 -2.62 8.91
CA VAL A 42 5.77 -3.71 7.94
C VAL A 42 4.47 -4.47 7.68
N LYS A 43 3.73 -4.85 8.73
CA LYS A 43 2.43 -5.54 8.57
C LYS A 43 1.42 -4.70 7.79
N HIS A 44 1.37 -3.39 8.04
CA HIS A 44 0.50 -2.50 7.29
C HIS A 44 0.92 -2.41 5.81
N TRP A 45 2.22 -2.37 5.51
CA TRP A 45 2.72 -2.41 4.13
C TRP A 45 2.48 -3.75 3.44
N ILE A 46 2.63 -4.89 4.10
CA ILE A 46 2.29 -6.21 3.53
C ILE A 46 0.83 -6.24 3.10
N ILE A 47 -0.08 -5.77 3.96
CA ILE A 47 -1.51 -5.81 3.62
C ILE A 47 -1.83 -4.81 2.49
N ALA A 48 -1.21 -3.63 2.47
CA ALA A 48 -1.38 -2.68 1.37
C ALA A 48 -0.82 -3.22 0.04
N ALA A 49 0.33 -3.91 0.08
CA ALA A 49 0.87 -4.63 -1.07
C ALA A 49 -0.08 -5.73 -1.55
N ASN A 50 -0.64 -6.53 -0.63
CA ASN A 50 -1.62 -7.58 -0.94
C ASN A 50 -2.93 -7.02 -1.54
N LEU A 51 -3.20 -5.72 -1.41
CA LEU A 51 -4.31 -5.04 -2.07
C LEU A 51 -3.94 -4.45 -3.44
N GLY A 52 -2.73 -4.70 -3.93
CA GLY A 52 -2.26 -4.19 -5.23
C GLY A 52 -1.62 -2.79 -5.17
N TYR A 53 -1.17 -2.30 -4.01
CA TYR A 53 -0.56 -0.97 -3.92
C TYR A 53 0.97 -1.00 -4.11
N ASP A 54 1.44 -0.42 -5.22
CA ASP A 54 2.82 -0.49 -5.68
C ASP A 54 3.83 0.12 -4.70
N ASP A 55 3.54 1.31 -4.14
CA ASP A 55 4.47 2.00 -3.23
C ASP A 55 4.77 1.18 -1.96
N SER A 56 3.85 0.29 -1.57
CA SER A 56 4.08 -0.59 -0.42
C SER A 56 5.14 -1.64 -0.69
N ILE A 57 5.27 -2.12 -1.93
CA ILE A 57 6.36 -3.03 -2.32
C ILE A 57 7.71 -2.33 -2.24
N GLN A 58 7.79 -1.07 -2.63
CA GLN A 58 9.04 -0.29 -2.53
C GLN A 58 9.48 -0.16 -1.06
N ARG A 59 8.56 0.14 -0.14
CA ARG A 59 8.86 0.20 1.30
C ARG A 59 9.22 -1.15 1.90
N LEU A 60 8.58 -2.23 1.46
CA LEU A 60 8.94 -3.58 1.90
C LEU A 60 10.34 -3.98 1.39
N LYS A 61 10.73 -3.54 0.19
CA LYS A 61 12.07 -3.76 -0.35
C LYS A 61 13.14 -3.03 0.47
N GLU A 62 12.87 -1.80 0.90
CA GLU A 62 13.74 -1.06 1.83
C GLU A 62 13.84 -1.80 3.17
N SER A 63 12.70 -2.19 3.74
CA SER A 63 12.64 -2.92 5.01
C SER A 63 13.34 -4.29 4.95
N TYR A 64 13.31 -4.96 3.78
CA TYR A 64 14.04 -6.21 3.54
C TYR A 64 15.56 -5.98 3.52
N LYS A 65 16.03 -4.89 2.91
CA LYS A 65 17.47 -4.52 2.93
C LYS A 65 17.95 -4.21 4.35
N ASP A 66 17.08 -3.63 5.17
CA ASP A 66 17.35 -3.30 6.56
C ASP A 66 17.24 -4.53 7.50
N GLY A 67 16.88 -5.70 6.98
CA GLY A 67 16.74 -6.94 7.75
C GLY A 67 15.48 -7.01 8.63
N LEU A 68 14.52 -6.11 8.44
CA LEU A 68 13.26 -6.03 9.20
C LEU A 68 12.17 -6.98 8.65
N VAL A 69 12.36 -7.50 7.44
CA VAL A 69 11.41 -8.39 6.76
C VAL A 69 12.14 -9.64 6.32
N SER A 70 11.54 -10.81 6.54
CA SER A 70 12.10 -12.07 6.06
C SER A 70 11.99 -12.17 4.53
N LYS A 71 12.84 -12.99 3.92
CA LYS A 71 12.76 -13.26 2.48
C LYS A 71 11.42 -13.90 2.10
N GLU A 72 10.88 -14.76 2.97
CA GLU A 72 9.60 -15.42 2.75
C GLU A 72 8.44 -14.41 2.76
N ASP A 73 8.42 -13.48 3.73
CA ASP A 73 7.38 -12.46 3.83
C ASP A 73 7.41 -11.50 2.63
N PHE A 74 8.61 -11.09 2.21
CA PHE A 74 8.76 -10.22 1.05
C PHE A 74 8.29 -10.92 -0.24
N ALA A 75 8.68 -12.19 -0.44
CA ALA A 75 8.23 -12.97 -1.59
C ALA A 75 6.72 -13.26 -1.54
N GLY A 76 6.16 -13.48 -0.35
CA GLY A 76 4.73 -13.65 -0.12
C GLY A 76 3.94 -12.40 -0.51
N ALA A 77 4.38 -11.23 -0.04
CA ALA A 77 3.76 -9.95 -0.37
C ALA A 77 3.80 -9.64 -1.87
N LEU A 78 4.92 -9.93 -2.56
CA LEU A 78 5.03 -9.78 -4.01
C LEU A 78 4.03 -10.65 -4.78
N ARG A 79 3.89 -11.93 -4.39
CA ARG A 79 2.93 -12.85 -5.05
C ARG A 79 1.50 -12.40 -4.83
N ALA A 80 1.15 -12.02 -3.60
CA ALA A 80 -0.19 -11.56 -3.27
C ALA A 80 -0.53 -10.23 -3.97
N HIS A 81 0.44 -9.31 -4.07
CA HIS A 81 0.31 -8.09 -4.85
C HIS A 81 0.02 -8.37 -6.33
N GLN A 82 0.79 -9.27 -6.95
CA GLN A 82 0.57 -9.69 -8.34
C GLN A 82 -0.82 -10.32 -8.51
N ALA A 83 -1.24 -11.20 -7.59
CA ALA A 83 -2.55 -11.82 -7.61
C ALA A 83 -3.70 -10.78 -7.47
N ALA A 84 -3.51 -9.73 -6.67
CA ALA A 84 -4.47 -8.65 -6.54
C ALA A 84 -4.58 -7.80 -7.82
N ILE A 85 -3.43 -7.50 -8.46
CA ILE A 85 -3.41 -6.85 -9.78
C ILE A 85 -4.14 -7.72 -10.80
N ASP A 86 -3.84 -9.02 -10.85
CA ASP A 86 -4.46 -9.92 -11.82
C ASP A 86 -5.96 -10.15 -11.56
N ALA A 87 -6.39 -10.16 -10.29
CA ALA A 87 -7.81 -10.21 -9.93
C ALA A 87 -8.57 -8.92 -10.28
N THR A 88 -7.88 -7.78 -10.35
CA THR A 88 -8.49 -6.49 -10.72
C THR A 88 -8.50 -6.24 -12.23
N LYS A 89 -7.71 -6.99 -13.01
CA LYS A 89 -7.78 -7.06 -14.47
C LYS A 89 -9.05 -7.78 -14.94
N SER A 90 -10.15 -7.04 -14.94
CA SER A 90 -11.36 -7.38 -15.67
C SER A 90 -11.35 -6.68 -17.04
N PRO A 91 -11.83 -7.29 -18.14
CA PRO A 91 -11.82 -6.69 -19.48
C PRO A 91 -12.40 -5.26 -19.54
N GLN A 92 -13.39 -4.99 -18.70
CA GLN A 92 -14.03 -3.67 -18.58
C GLN A 92 -13.12 -2.62 -17.92
N ARG A 93 -12.24 -3.03 -17.00
CA ARG A 93 -11.24 -2.13 -16.38
C ARG A 93 -10.03 -1.91 -17.27
N GLU A 94 -9.60 -2.90 -18.03
CA GLU A 94 -8.52 -2.75 -19.01
C GLU A 94 -8.94 -1.78 -20.15
N ALA A 95 -10.22 -1.80 -20.53
CA ALA A 95 -10.80 -0.80 -21.43
C ALA A 95 -10.88 0.59 -20.78
N ALA A 96 -11.24 0.68 -19.49
CA ALA A 96 -11.28 1.94 -18.75
C ALA A 96 -9.89 2.55 -18.53
N GLU A 97 -8.86 1.75 -18.25
CA GLU A 97 -7.46 2.19 -18.16
C GLU A 97 -6.93 2.66 -19.52
N LYS A 98 -7.21 1.92 -20.61
CA LYS A 98 -6.89 2.39 -21.97
C LYS A 98 -7.60 3.69 -22.33
N TYR A 99 -8.85 3.84 -21.88
CA TYR A 99 -9.64 5.06 -22.06
C TYR A 99 -9.07 6.23 -21.23
N LEU A 100 -8.69 5.99 -19.97
CA LEU A 100 -8.07 6.99 -19.10
C LEU A 100 -6.67 7.37 -19.58
N ALA A 101 -5.84 6.42 -20.02
CA ALA A 101 -4.50 6.70 -20.57
C ALA A 101 -4.58 7.52 -21.88
N LYS A 102 -5.52 7.18 -22.78
CA LYS A 102 -5.78 7.99 -23.99
C LYS A 102 -6.28 9.39 -23.67
N ASN A 103 -7.13 9.55 -22.65
CA ASN A 103 -7.68 10.86 -22.29
C ASN A 103 -6.73 11.69 -21.42
N ALA A 104 -5.91 11.08 -20.56
CA ALA A 104 -4.88 11.76 -19.78
C ALA A 104 -3.90 12.46 -20.71
N HIS A 105 -3.44 11.79 -21.78
CA HIS A 105 -2.58 12.40 -22.80
C HIS A 105 -3.25 13.58 -23.53
N ARG A 106 -4.59 13.60 -23.63
CA ARG A 106 -5.36 14.67 -24.29
C ARG A 106 -5.57 15.90 -23.40
N ILE A 107 -5.51 15.76 -22.08
CA ILE A 107 -5.71 16.84 -21.11
C ILE A 107 -4.41 17.62 -20.85
N ILE A 108 -3.23 17.00 -20.98
CA ILE A 108 -1.93 17.69 -20.78
C ILE A 108 -1.49 18.52 -21.99
N TYR A 109 -2.14 18.36 -23.14
CA TYR A 109 -1.81 19.03 -24.41
C TYR A 109 -2.97 19.89 -24.97
N ASN A 110 -3.83 20.42 -24.10
CA ASN A 110 -4.72 21.56 -24.40
C ASN A 110 -4.51 22.66 -23.36
#